data_AF-A0A350AVA2-F1
#
_entry.id   AF-A0A350AVA2-F1
#
_cell.length_a   1.000
_cell.length_b   1.000
_cell.length_c   1.000
_cell.angle_alpha   90.00
_cell.angle_beta   90.00
_cell.angle_gamma   90.00
#
_symmetry.space_group_name_H-M   'P 1'
#
loop_
_entity.id
_entity.type
_entity.pdbx_description
1 polymer ?
#
loop_
_entity_poly.entity_id
_entity_poly.type
_entity_poly.pdbx_seq_one_letter_code
_entity_poly.pdbx_strand_id
1 'polypeptide(L)'
;TRRHVDWTEISTQLRFTQSSSREEQLVGRYELNRELLDSYWSAMLDFGRVPDADEFAASAEIRKACGGLGRAADLVIKYHGAELLAEARRVREEDVLSYLAMKHFERKFLKKHLPPRIKRDIKVFWGDYARAMKKAAELLFAAGDPGELHIAIESLDCGWYDAEEQHLTFHRSLLDQLPGILRVYVFCGLRRFGDLDEVDVIKIHLASRKLTLQRYDDFERKPLPELQLRIKIDLRKDFVTVFDHTAGEDRQLLFFKERFVGSDFEFGNDVVGFSKRLNTFGITAKMIGHGPSLARFDAFRAERGLTASLLKKR
;
A
#
# COMPACT_ATOMS: atom_id res chain seq x y z
N THR A 1 -54.63 -38.58 -40.89
CA THR A 1 -54.55 -37.60 -39.78
C THR A 1 -53.12 -37.54 -39.26
N ARG A 2 -52.29 -36.65 -39.82
CA ARG A 2 -50.92 -36.40 -39.32
C ARG A 2 -51.02 -35.44 -38.14
N ARG A 3 -50.51 -35.84 -36.97
CA ARG A 3 -50.40 -34.97 -35.80
C ARG A 3 -49.31 -33.92 -36.07
N HIS A 4 -49.71 -32.65 -36.08
CA HIS A 4 -48.78 -31.52 -36.07
C HIS A 4 -48.24 -31.39 -34.65
N VAL A 5 -46.95 -31.68 -34.46
CA VAL A 5 -46.28 -31.43 -33.19
C VAL A 5 -45.78 -29.99 -33.23
N ASP A 6 -46.35 -29.15 -32.37
CA ASP A 6 -45.90 -27.78 -32.18
C ASP A 6 -44.63 -27.80 -31.30
N TRP A 7 -43.47 -27.72 -31.96
CA TRP A 7 -42.16 -27.72 -31.30
C TRP A 7 -41.88 -26.42 -30.54
N THR A 8 -42.62 -25.34 -30.83
CA THR A 8 -42.49 -24.05 -30.15
C THR A 8 -43.04 -24.12 -28.73
N GLU A 9 -44.17 -24.79 -28.51
CA GLU A 9 -44.79 -24.95 -27.19
C GLU A 9 -43.93 -25.80 -26.22
N ILE A 10 -43.35 -26.89 -26.73
CA ILE A 10 -42.42 -27.76 -25.98
C ILE A 10 -41.13 -27.01 -25.62
N SER A 11 -40.61 -26.20 -26.55
CA SER A 11 -39.40 -25.40 -26.31
C SER A 11 -39.61 -24.27 -25.28
N THR A 12 -40.86 -23.84 -25.07
CA THR A 12 -41.23 -22.77 -24.14
C THR A 12 -41.47 -23.31 -22.73
N GLN A 13 -42.03 -24.51 -22.60
CA GLN A 13 -42.16 -25.21 -21.31
C GLN A 13 -40.81 -25.66 -20.72
N LEU A 14 -39.79 -25.89 -21.56
CA LEU A 14 -38.44 -26.27 -21.10
C LEU A 14 -37.58 -25.09 -20.63
N ARG A 15 -37.99 -23.83 -20.86
CA ARG A 15 -37.19 -22.64 -20.53
C ARG A 15 -37.40 -22.08 -19.12
N PHE A 16 -38.39 -22.54 -18.36
CA PHE A 16 -38.79 -21.92 -17.09
C PHE A 16 -38.51 -22.72 -15.81
N THR A 17 -37.86 -23.89 -15.88
CA THR A 17 -37.65 -24.75 -14.68
C THR A 17 -36.19 -25.07 -14.33
N GLN A 18 -35.21 -24.52 -15.05
CA GLN A 18 -33.81 -24.89 -14.85
C GLN A 18 -32.93 -23.79 -14.22
N SER A 19 -33.34 -22.52 -14.25
CA SER A 19 -32.51 -21.44 -13.68
C SER A 19 -32.54 -21.41 -12.15
N SER A 20 -33.71 -21.57 -11.51
CA SER A 20 -33.82 -21.53 -10.05
C SER A 20 -33.17 -22.76 -9.39
N SER A 21 -33.38 -23.97 -9.92
CA SER A 21 -32.83 -25.19 -9.31
C SER A 21 -31.31 -25.24 -9.39
N ARG A 22 -30.70 -24.74 -10.47
CA ARG A 22 -29.25 -24.69 -10.61
C ARG A 22 -28.63 -23.63 -9.70
N GLU A 23 -29.29 -22.48 -9.52
CA GLU A 23 -28.83 -21.47 -8.57
C GLU A 23 -28.99 -21.92 -7.12
N GLU A 24 -30.12 -22.50 -6.76
CA GLU A 24 -30.36 -23.13 -5.46
C GLU A 24 -29.35 -24.25 -5.18
N GLN A 25 -29.00 -25.06 -6.18
CA GLN A 25 -27.97 -26.09 -6.05
C GLN A 25 -26.55 -25.52 -5.87
N LEU A 26 -26.24 -24.40 -6.53
CA LEU A 26 -24.94 -23.73 -6.37
C LEU A 26 -24.83 -23.09 -4.98
N VAL A 27 -25.87 -22.38 -4.55
CA VAL A 27 -25.96 -21.84 -3.18
C VAL A 27 -25.88 -22.97 -2.17
N GLY A 28 -26.65 -24.05 -2.36
CA GLY A 28 -26.60 -25.23 -1.49
C GLY A 28 -25.20 -25.86 -1.42
N ARG A 29 -24.48 -25.96 -2.54
CA ARG A 29 -23.11 -26.48 -2.56
C ARG A 29 -22.13 -25.55 -1.83
N TYR A 30 -22.30 -24.24 -1.96
CA TYR A 30 -21.50 -23.27 -1.23
C TYR A 30 -21.74 -23.40 0.27
N GLU A 31 -23.01 -23.39 0.69
CA GLU A 31 -23.43 -23.54 2.09
C GLU A 31 -22.93 -24.85 2.72
N LEU A 32 -22.97 -25.97 1.98
CA LEU A 32 -22.46 -27.27 2.41
C LEU A 32 -20.94 -27.29 2.66
N ASN A 33 -20.18 -26.37 2.06
CA ASN A 33 -18.72 -26.33 2.13
C ASN A 33 -18.22 -24.94 2.51
N ARG A 34 -19.01 -24.17 3.28
CA ARG A 34 -18.79 -22.73 3.50
C ARG A 34 -17.39 -22.43 4.01
N GLU A 35 -16.95 -23.05 5.10
CA GLU A 35 -15.62 -22.80 5.69
C GLU A 35 -14.47 -23.05 4.70
N LEU A 36 -14.56 -24.13 3.91
CA LEU A 36 -13.58 -24.49 2.91
C LEU A 36 -13.55 -23.48 1.76
N LEU A 37 -14.72 -23.04 1.30
CA LEU A 37 -14.85 -22.10 0.18
C LEU A 37 -14.52 -20.66 0.59
N ASP A 38 -14.82 -20.27 1.83
CA ASP A 38 -14.43 -18.98 2.40
C ASP A 38 -12.91 -18.91 2.55
N SER A 39 -12.27 -19.96 3.06
CA SER A 39 -10.80 -20.05 3.14
C SER A 39 -10.16 -20.00 1.74
N TYR A 40 -10.76 -20.66 0.76
CA TYR A 40 -10.31 -20.61 -0.63
C TYR A 40 -10.49 -19.23 -1.25
N TRP A 41 -11.59 -18.54 -0.94
CA TRP A 41 -11.83 -17.17 -1.35
C TRP A 41 -10.81 -16.20 -0.74
N SER A 42 -10.53 -16.29 0.55
CA SER A 42 -9.46 -15.52 1.19
C SER A 42 -8.11 -15.74 0.52
N ALA A 43 -7.76 -16.99 0.22
CA ALA A 43 -6.53 -17.29 -0.52
C ALA A 43 -6.54 -16.64 -1.92
N MET A 44 -7.67 -16.68 -2.64
CA MET A 44 -7.78 -16.00 -3.94
C MET A 44 -7.58 -14.50 -3.85
N LEU A 45 -8.06 -13.85 -2.79
CA LEU A 45 -7.82 -12.43 -2.52
C LEU A 45 -6.33 -12.18 -2.20
N ASP A 46 -5.70 -13.00 -1.37
CA ASP A 46 -4.27 -12.86 -1.03
C ASP A 46 -3.34 -13.03 -2.26
N PHE A 47 -3.74 -13.88 -3.20
CA PHE A 47 -3.00 -14.06 -4.46
C PHE A 47 -3.44 -13.11 -5.56
N GLY A 48 -4.60 -12.47 -5.47
CA GLY A 48 -5.21 -11.71 -6.57
C GLY A 48 -5.55 -12.58 -7.80
N ARG A 49 -5.62 -13.91 -7.62
CA ARG A 49 -5.88 -14.90 -8.67
C ARG A 49 -6.26 -16.24 -8.06
N VAL A 50 -6.67 -17.17 -8.91
CA VAL A 50 -6.82 -18.57 -8.53
C VAL A 50 -5.46 -19.14 -8.06
N PRO A 51 -5.37 -19.69 -6.84
CA PRO A 51 -4.14 -20.32 -6.36
C PRO A 51 -3.87 -21.62 -7.13
N ASP A 52 -2.58 -21.93 -7.33
CA ASP A 52 -2.18 -23.25 -7.82
C ASP A 52 -2.40 -24.32 -6.75
N ALA A 53 -2.36 -25.60 -7.15
CA ALA A 53 -2.67 -26.73 -6.27
C ALA A 53 -1.73 -26.84 -5.05
N ASP A 54 -0.51 -26.31 -5.14
CA ASP A 54 0.48 -26.28 -4.06
C ASP A 54 0.47 -24.96 -3.27
N GLU A 55 -0.33 -23.97 -3.69
CA GLU A 55 -0.46 -22.67 -3.02
C GLU A 55 -1.63 -22.63 -2.03
N PHE A 56 -2.54 -23.60 -2.11
CA PHE A 56 -3.66 -23.76 -1.18
C PHE A 56 -3.67 -25.18 -0.60
N ALA A 57 -3.48 -25.28 0.71
CA ALA A 57 -3.31 -26.56 1.41
C ALA A 57 -4.49 -27.52 1.19
N ALA A 58 -5.73 -27.01 1.19
CA ALA A 58 -6.94 -27.82 1.02
C ALA A 58 -7.39 -27.96 -0.46
N SER A 59 -6.43 -27.93 -1.39
CA SER A 59 -6.72 -28.04 -2.83
C SER A 59 -7.35 -29.37 -3.24
N ALA A 60 -7.05 -30.45 -2.52
CA ALA A 60 -7.62 -31.77 -2.79
C ALA A 60 -9.10 -31.82 -2.39
N GLU A 61 -9.44 -31.22 -1.26
CA GLU A 61 -10.79 -31.08 -0.72
C GLU A 61 -11.65 -30.23 -1.65
N ILE A 62 -11.13 -29.11 -2.15
CA ILE A 62 -11.80 -28.28 -3.16
C ILE A 62 -12.09 -29.09 -4.43
N ARG A 63 -11.11 -29.88 -4.91
CA ARG A 63 -11.31 -30.76 -6.06
C ARG A 63 -12.38 -31.81 -5.79
N LYS A 64 -12.47 -32.36 -4.59
CA LYS A 64 -13.51 -33.33 -4.21
C LYS A 64 -14.89 -32.68 -4.14
N ALA A 65 -15.01 -31.50 -3.54
CA ALA A 65 -16.29 -30.82 -3.31
C ALA A 65 -16.86 -30.18 -4.59
N CYS A 66 -16.01 -29.54 -5.41
CA CYS A 66 -16.43 -28.74 -6.56
C CYS A 66 -16.04 -29.38 -7.91
N GLY A 67 -15.22 -30.43 -7.87
CA GLY A 67 -14.68 -31.12 -9.05
C GLY A 67 -13.58 -30.35 -9.79
N GLY A 68 -13.01 -29.32 -9.17
CA GLY A 68 -11.86 -28.58 -9.68
C GLY A 68 -11.69 -27.19 -9.05
N LEU A 69 -10.45 -26.71 -9.02
CA LEU A 69 -10.10 -25.37 -8.50
C LEU A 69 -10.79 -24.24 -9.28
N GLY A 70 -10.84 -24.34 -10.61
CA GLY A 70 -11.52 -23.35 -11.46
C GLY A 70 -13.03 -23.30 -11.21
N ARG A 71 -13.69 -24.46 -11.09
CA ARG A 71 -15.13 -24.51 -10.78
C ARG A 71 -15.46 -23.99 -9.39
N ALA A 72 -14.57 -24.21 -8.42
CA ALA A 72 -14.69 -23.61 -7.10
C ALA A 72 -14.51 -22.09 -7.17
N ALA A 73 -13.53 -21.61 -7.95
CA ALA A 73 -13.31 -20.18 -8.17
C ALA A 73 -14.55 -19.51 -8.77
N ASP A 74 -15.14 -20.09 -9.83
CA ASP A 74 -16.38 -19.58 -10.43
C ASP A 74 -17.53 -19.50 -9.42
N LEU A 75 -17.63 -20.49 -8.52
CA LEU A 75 -18.65 -20.54 -7.49
C LEU A 75 -18.47 -19.42 -6.45
N VAL A 76 -17.26 -19.25 -5.90
CA VAL A 76 -17.00 -18.22 -4.88
C VAL A 76 -17.05 -16.81 -5.47
N ILE A 77 -16.61 -16.62 -6.73
CA ILE A 77 -16.76 -15.35 -7.44
C ILE A 77 -18.24 -15.01 -7.65
N LYS A 78 -19.07 -15.99 -8.01
CA LYS A 78 -20.51 -15.77 -8.14
C LYS A 78 -21.16 -15.39 -6.80
N TYR A 79 -20.66 -15.93 -5.70
CA TYR A 79 -21.21 -15.67 -4.35
C TYR A 79 -20.77 -14.32 -3.78
N HIS A 80 -19.47 -13.99 -3.82
CA HIS A 80 -18.92 -12.76 -3.23
C HIS A 80 -18.87 -11.56 -4.19
N GLY A 81 -19.00 -11.80 -5.49
CA GLY A 81 -18.84 -10.79 -6.54
C GLY A 81 -17.40 -10.72 -7.09
N ALA A 82 -17.30 -10.36 -8.37
CA ALA A 82 -16.02 -10.30 -9.07
C ALA A 82 -15.18 -9.07 -8.72
N GLU A 83 -15.81 -7.98 -8.24
CA GLU A 83 -15.16 -6.70 -7.99
C GLU A 83 -14.05 -6.80 -6.92
N LEU A 84 -14.32 -7.52 -5.82
CA LEU A 84 -13.33 -7.71 -4.76
C LEU A 84 -12.09 -8.45 -5.25
N LEU A 85 -12.26 -9.47 -6.09
CA LEU A 85 -11.13 -10.18 -6.69
C LEU A 85 -10.40 -9.32 -7.71
N ALA A 86 -11.11 -8.48 -8.48
CA ALA A 86 -10.50 -7.56 -9.43
C ALA A 86 -9.63 -6.53 -8.72
N GLU A 87 -10.07 -6.01 -7.58
CA GLU A 87 -9.29 -5.08 -6.77
C GLU A 87 -8.07 -5.76 -6.13
N ALA A 88 -8.25 -6.94 -5.54
CA ALA A 88 -7.14 -7.74 -5.01
C ALA A 88 -6.11 -8.08 -6.10
N ARG A 89 -6.58 -8.39 -7.31
CA ARG A 89 -5.73 -8.58 -8.48
C ARG A 89 -4.95 -7.32 -8.83
N ARG A 90 -5.59 -6.15 -8.85
CA ARG A 90 -4.94 -4.87 -9.15
C ARG A 90 -3.81 -4.58 -8.16
N VAL A 91 -4.08 -4.71 -6.85
CA VAL A 91 -3.08 -4.53 -5.79
C VAL A 91 -1.91 -5.49 -6.00
N ARG A 92 -2.19 -6.77 -6.26
CA ARG A 92 -1.14 -7.76 -6.49
C ARG A 92 -0.32 -7.48 -7.77
N GLU A 93 -0.97 -7.04 -8.84
CA GLU A 93 -0.30 -6.64 -10.07
C GLU A 93 0.67 -5.49 -9.80
N GLU A 94 0.26 -4.48 -9.04
CA GLU A 94 1.14 -3.36 -8.65
C GLU A 94 2.34 -3.80 -7.81
N ASP A 95 2.15 -4.73 -6.86
CA ASP A 95 3.25 -5.28 -6.06
C ASP A 95 4.29 -5.98 -6.94
N VAL A 96 3.81 -6.82 -7.87
CA VAL A 96 4.68 -7.57 -8.77
C VAL A 96 5.39 -6.63 -9.73
N LEU A 97 4.71 -5.61 -10.27
CA LEU A 97 5.32 -4.61 -11.13
C LEU A 97 6.35 -3.77 -10.38
N SER A 98 6.07 -3.36 -9.16
CA SER A 98 7.00 -2.62 -8.31
C SER A 98 8.27 -3.45 -8.04
N TYR A 99 8.10 -4.72 -7.68
CA TYR A 99 9.21 -5.66 -7.52
C TYR A 99 10.03 -5.82 -8.81
N LEU A 100 9.37 -5.99 -9.96
CA LEU A 100 10.05 -6.13 -11.25
C LEU A 100 10.74 -4.84 -11.69
N ALA A 101 10.17 -3.67 -11.39
CA ALA A 101 10.77 -2.37 -11.67
C ALA A 101 12.12 -2.22 -10.96
N MET A 102 12.23 -2.70 -9.71
CA MET A 102 13.51 -2.74 -8.99
C MET A 102 14.57 -3.58 -9.72
N LYS A 103 14.16 -4.65 -10.41
CA LYS A 103 15.07 -5.55 -11.13
C LYS A 103 15.70 -4.91 -12.37
N HIS A 104 15.13 -3.84 -12.93
CA HIS A 104 15.76 -3.08 -14.01
C HIS A 104 17.14 -2.54 -13.64
N PHE A 105 17.38 -2.32 -12.35
CA PHE A 105 18.64 -1.80 -11.89
C PHE A 105 19.67 -2.90 -11.53
N GLU A 106 19.31 -4.18 -11.57
CA GLU A 106 20.23 -5.29 -11.27
C GLU A 106 20.97 -5.76 -12.53
N ARG A 107 22.30 -5.63 -12.57
CA ARG A 107 23.11 -5.98 -13.76
C ARG A 107 23.08 -7.47 -14.14
N LYS A 108 22.68 -8.37 -13.23
CA LYS A 108 22.72 -9.84 -13.40
C LYS A 108 21.43 -10.55 -13.00
N PHE A 109 20.27 -9.92 -13.16
CA PHE A 109 19.00 -10.57 -12.84
C PHE A 109 18.51 -11.45 -14.00
N LEU A 110 18.38 -12.76 -13.73
CA LEU A 110 17.83 -13.73 -14.68
C LEU A 110 16.48 -14.24 -14.18
N LYS A 111 15.55 -14.51 -15.10
CA LYS A 111 14.21 -15.07 -14.82
C LYS A 111 14.22 -16.29 -13.88
N LYS A 112 15.28 -17.11 -13.91
CA LYS A 112 15.42 -18.29 -13.04
C LYS A 112 15.45 -17.94 -11.55
N HIS A 113 15.94 -16.75 -11.19
CA HIS A 113 16.05 -16.27 -9.81
C HIS A 113 14.73 -15.74 -9.25
N LEU A 114 13.68 -15.59 -10.08
CA LEU A 114 12.37 -15.19 -9.58
C LEU A 114 11.78 -16.26 -8.64
N PRO A 115 11.20 -15.85 -7.49
CA PRO A 115 10.45 -16.76 -6.63
C PRO A 115 9.32 -17.46 -7.41
N PRO A 116 8.97 -18.72 -7.06
CA PRO A 116 7.90 -19.46 -7.73
C PRO A 116 6.57 -18.70 -7.78
N ARG A 117 6.17 -18.06 -6.67
CA ARG A 117 4.95 -17.23 -6.59
C ARG A 117 4.95 -16.13 -7.66
N ILE A 118 6.03 -15.35 -7.75
CA ILE A 118 6.15 -14.28 -8.76
C ILE A 118 6.14 -14.84 -10.18
N LYS A 119 6.76 -16.00 -10.44
CA LYS A 119 6.70 -16.65 -11.76
C LYS A 119 5.26 -17.00 -12.17
N ARG A 120 4.45 -17.48 -11.22
CA ARG A 120 3.02 -17.78 -11.45
C ARG A 120 2.20 -16.52 -11.65
N ASP A 121 2.40 -15.52 -10.80
CA ASP A 121 1.76 -14.21 -10.91
C ASP A 121 2.00 -13.61 -12.31
N ILE A 122 3.26 -13.63 -12.78
CA ILE A 122 3.61 -13.16 -14.12
C ILE A 122 2.87 -13.92 -15.22
N LYS A 123 2.80 -15.24 -15.10
CA LYS A 123 2.12 -16.11 -16.07
C LYS A 123 0.62 -15.81 -16.12
N VAL A 124 -0.01 -15.57 -14.97
CA VAL A 124 -1.45 -15.33 -14.89
C VAL A 124 -1.83 -13.91 -15.30
N PHE A 125 -1.07 -12.89 -14.87
CA PHE A 125 -1.41 -11.49 -15.10
C PHE A 125 -1.05 -11.02 -16.52
N TRP A 126 0.13 -11.40 -17.03
CA TRP A 126 0.64 -10.91 -18.32
C TRP A 126 0.94 -12.00 -19.33
N GLY A 127 0.85 -13.29 -18.95
CA GLY A 127 1.15 -14.44 -19.80
C GLY A 127 2.63 -14.79 -19.85
N ASP A 128 3.48 -13.80 -20.11
CA ASP A 128 4.93 -13.99 -20.22
C ASP A 128 5.76 -12.93 -19.48
N TYR A 129 7.03 -13.25 -19.28
CA TYR A 129 7.98 -12.39 -18.56
C TYR A 129 8.32 -11.10 -19.32
N ALA A 130 8.35 -11.14 -20.65
CA ALA A 130 8.71 -9.97 -21.45
C ALA A 130 7.64 -8.87 -21.35
N ARG A 131 6.37 -9.25 -21.37
CA ARG A 131 5.23 -8.35 -21.16
C ARG A 131 5.22 -7.76 -19.76
N ALA A 132 5.47 -8.57 -18.73
CA ALA A 132 5.57 -8.10 -17.35
C ALA A 132 6.73 -7.09 -17.17
N MET A 133 7.90 -7.38 -17.75
CA MET A 133 9.04 -6.45 -17.72
C MET A 133 8.77 -5.16 -18.49
N LYS A 134 8.07 -5.23 -19.63
CA LYS A 134 7.65 -4.03 -20.36
C LYS A 134 6.75 -3.14 -19.48
N LYS A 135 5.76 -3.74 -18.80
CA LYS A 135 4.86 -3.04 -17.88
C LYS A 135 5.61 -2.46 -16.68
N ALA A 136 6.57 -3.18 -16.13
CA ALA A 136 7.42 -2.69 -15.05
C ALA A 136 8.29 -1.50 -15.49
N ALA A 137 8.80 -1.52 -16.73
CA ALA A 137 9.51 -0.40 -17.32
C ALA A 137 8.60 0.82 -17.50
N GLU A 138 7.37 0.62 -18.01
CA GLU A 138 6.36 1.68 -18.13
C GLU A 138 6.09 2.34 -16.75
N LEU A 139 5.90 1.54 -15.71
CA LEU A 139 5.73 2.03 -14.33
C LEU A 139 6.95 2.82 -13.84
N LEU A 140 8.16 2.33 -14.14
CA LEU A 140 9.40 3.01 -13.77
C LEU A 140 9.56 4.37 -14.47
N PHE A 141 9.20 4.46 -15.75
CA PHE A 141 9.22 5.74 -16.47
C PHE A 141 8.15 6.70 -15.94
N ALA A 142 6.94 6.19 -15.65
CA ALA A 142 5.87 6.99 -15.05
C ALA A 142 6.30 7.56 -13.69
N ALA A 143 7.03 6.79 -12.88
CA ALA A 143 7.58 7.29 -11.60
C ALA A 143 8.55 8.47 -11.78
N GLY A 144 9.12 8.68 -12.97
CA GLY A 144 9.94 9.86 -13.29
C GLY A 144 9.14 11.11 -13.69
N ASP A 145 7.82 10.98 -13.87
CA ASP A 145 6.92 12.05 -14.32
C ASP A 145 6.18 12.70 -13.14
N PRO A 146 6.40 14.01 -12.86
CA PRO A 146 5.73 14.69 -11.76
C PRO A 146 4.20 14.73 -11.86
N GLY A 147 3.63 14.71 -13.07
CA GLY A 147 2.18 14.70 -13.29
C GLY A 147 1.55 13.37 -12.88
N GLU A 148 2.16 12.26 -13.29
CA GLU A 148 1.72 10.91 -12.89
C GLU A 148 1.83 10.71 -11.37
N LEU A 149 2.93 11.18 -10.77
CA LEU A 149 3.10 11.14 -9.32
C LEU A 149 2.05 12.00 -8.59
N HIS A 150 1.68 13.15 -9.15
CA HIS A 150 0.67 14.02 -8.58
C HIS A 150 -0.71 13.35 -8.58
N ILE A 151 -1.13 12.75 -9.71
CA ILE A 151 -2.37 11.98 -9.82
C ILE A 151 -2.41 10.86 -8.78
N ALA A 152 -1.30 10.12 -8.63
CA ALA A 152 -1.21 9.07 -7.63
C ALA A 152 -1.38 9.59 -6.20
N ILE A 153 -0.82 10.77 -5.89
CA ILE A 153 -0.94 11.40 -4.58
C ILE A 153 -2.37 11.90 -4.30
N GLU A 154 -3.08 12.41 -5.30
CA GLU A 154 -4.47 12.86 -5.13
C GLU A 154 -5.42 11.72 -4.72
N SER A 155 -5.08 10.49 -5.08
CA SER A 155 -5.85 9.30 -4.69
C SER A 155 -5.54 8.76 -3.29
N LEU A 156 -4.55 9.31 -2.59
CA LEU A 156 -4.13 8.82 -1.28
C LEU A 156 -5.06 9.27 -0.16
N ASP A 157 -5.35 8.34 0.74
CA ASP A 157 -6.03 8.56 2.02
C ASP A 157 -5.07 8.59 3.22
N CYS A 158 -3.77 8.34 2.99
CA CYS A 158 -2.75 8.22 4.01
C CYS A 158 -1.54 9.14 3.77
N GLY A 159 -0.81 9.42 4.84
CA GLY A 159 0.28 10.41 4.84
C GLY A 159 -0.23 11.85 4.80
N TRP A 160 0.69 12.79 4.59
CA TRP A 160 0.39 14.21 4.57
C TRP A 160 0.93 14.88 3.31
N TYR A 161 0.01 15.35 2.46
CA TYR A 161 0.33 16.12 1.27
C TYR A 161 0.22 17.62 1.54
N ASP A 162 1.34 18.32 1.33
CA ASP A 162 1.41 19.77 1.30
C ASP A 162 1.21 20.23 -0.16
N ALA A 163 0.03 20.78 -0.45
CA ALA A 163 -0.32 21.23 -1.79
C ALA A 163 0.40 22.53 -2.20
N GLU A 164 0.77 23.39 -1.24
CA GLU A 164 1.49 24.63 -1.53
C GLU A 164 2.92 24.33 -1.97
N GLU A 165 3.56 23.40 -1.27
CA GLU A 165 4.94 23.01 -1.54
C GLU A 165 5.07 21.78 -2.47
N GLN A 166 3.96 21.14 -2.81
CA GLN A 166 3.89 19.89 -3.60
C GLN A 166 4.75 18.76 -3.00
N HIS A 167 4.58 18.53 -1.70
CA HIS A 167 5.35 17.54 -0.94
C HIS A 167 4.44 16.50 -0.30
N LEU A 168 4.65 15.22 -0.62
CA LEU A 168 4.06 14.13 0.16
C LEU A 168 5.04 13.73 1.27
N THR A 169 4.58 13.68 2.51
CA THR A 169 5.35 13.24 3.68
C THR A 169 4.61 12.12 4.40
N PHE A 170 5.28 11.00 4.67
CA PHE A 170 4.69 9.83 5.30
C PHE A 170 5.74 9.03 6.08
N HIS A 171 5.28 8.21 7.01
CA HIS A 171 6.11 7.31 7.78
C HIS A 171 6.39 6.04 6.97
N ARG A 172 7.57 5.43 7.14
CA ARG A 172 7.98 4.24 6.37
C ARG A 172 6.99 3.08 6.42
N SER A 173 6.19 2.96 7.48
CA SER A 173 5.16 1.91 7.62
C SER A 173 4.06 1.98 6.56
N LEU A 174 3.86 3.14 5.93
CA LEU A 174 2.89 3.33 4.87
C LEU A 174 3.44 2.97 3.48
N LEU A 175 4.76 2.75 3.34
CA LEU A 175 5.40 2.58 2.04
C LEU A 175 4.75 1.46 1.21
N ASP A 176 4.48 0.30 1.83
CA ASP A 176 3.90 -0.84 1.14
C ASP A 176 2.42 -0.64 0.73
N GLN A 177 1.74 0.33 1.34
CA GLN A 177 0.34 0.68 1.06
C GLN A 177 0.21 1.71 -0.07
N LEU A 178 1.32 2.38 -0.45
CA LEU A 178 1.27 3.39 -1.50
C LEU A 178 1.05 2.75 -2.90
N PRO A 179 0.43 3.48 -3.85
CA PRO A 179 0.40 3.12 -5.25
C PRO A 179 1.79 2.72 -5.76
N GLY A 180 1.85 1.70 -6.62
CA GLY A 180 3.13 1.14 -7.10
C GLY A 180 4.10 2.19 -7.67
N ILE A 181 3.58 3.23 -8.32
CA ILE A 181 4.38 4.33 -8.88
C ILE A 181 5.16 5.12 -7.82
N LEU A 182 4.53 5.41 -6.66
CA LEU A 182 5.18 6.12 -5.55
C LEU A 182 6.21 5.23 -4.85
N ARG A 183 5.90 3.94 -4.70
CA ARG A 183 6.84 2.94 -4.18
C ARG A 183 8.09 2.88 -5.05
N VAL A 184 7.92 2.78 -6.37
CA VAL A 184 9.03 2.77 -7.33
C VAL A 184 9.85 4.06 -7.25
N TYR A 185 9.22 5.23 -7.13
CA TYR A 185 9.95 6.50 -6.95
C TYR A 185 10.84 6.49 -5.70
N VAL A 186 10.29 6.06 -4.56
CA VAL A 186 11.03 5.94 -3.30
C VAL A 186 12.19 4.96 -3.45
N PHE A 187 11.95 3.78 -4.04
CA PHE A 187 12.99 2.77 -4.29
C PHE A 187 14.12 3.26 -5.21
N CYS A 188 13.81 4.10 -6.20
CA CYS A 188 14.84 4.72 -7.03
C CYS A 188 15.81 5.56 -6.19
N GLY A 189 15.29 6.26 -5.17
CA GLY A 189 16.10 7.04 -4.23
C GLY A 189 16.92 6.15 -3.29
N LEU A 190 16.27 5.15 -2.70
CA LEU A 190 16.90 4.21 -1.75
C LEU A 190 18.01 3.38 -2.38
N ARG A 191 18.00 3.14 -3.69
CA ARG A 191 19.15 2.50 -4.33
C ARG A 191 20.49 3.24 -4.05
N ARG A 192 20.44 4.54 -3.77
CA ARG A 192 21.62 5.36 -3.45
C ARG A 192 21.94 5.44 -1.97
N PHE A 193 21.04 4.98 -1.11
CA PHE A 193 21.15 5.10 0.34
C PHE A 193 20.68 3.81 1.01
N GLY A 194 21.57 3.19 1.81
CA GLY A 194 21.45 1.83 2.37
C GLY A 194 20.07 1.35 2.85
N ASP A 195 19.93 1.06 4.14
CA ASP A 195 18.74 0.40 4.67
C ASP A 195 17.63 1.41 5.03
N LEU A 196 16.38 1.02 4.80
CA LEU A 196 15.18 1.74 5.20
C LEU A 196 14.85 1.59 6.68
N ASP A 197 15.38 0.55 7.34
CA ASP A 197 15.03 0.23 8.72
C ASP A 197 15.36 1.35 9.71
N GLU A 198 16.28 2.25 9.34
CA GLU A 198 16.65 3.42 10.12
C GLU A 198 15.91 4.71 9.72
N VAL A 199 14.99 4.66 8.76
CA VAL A 199 14.23 5.83 8.30
C VAL A 199 12.86 5.84 8.97
N ASP A 200 12.50 6.94 9.64
CA ASP A 200 11.14 7.10 10.15
C ASP A 200 10.25 7.76 9.10
N VAL A 201 10.68 8.90 8.57
CA VAL A 201 9.86 9.74 7.68
C VAL A 201 10.49 9.86 6.30
N ILE A 202 9.66 9.63 5.30
CA ILE A 202 9.98 9.75 3.87
C ILE A 202 9.21 10.94 3.32
N LYS A 203 9.89 11.79 2.55
CA LYS A 203 9.30 12.96 1.90
C LYS A 203 9.61 12.98 0.41
N ILE A 204 8.58 12.88 -0.41
CA ILE A 204 8.64 13.03 -1.87
C ILE A 204 8.46 14.50 -2.22
N HIS A 205 9.44 15.06 -2.93
CA HIS A 205 9.37 16.42 -3.44
C HIS A 205 9.04 16.40 -4.93
N LEU A 206 7.78 16.61 -5.30
CA LEU A 206 7.32 16.51 -6.69
C LEU A 206 8.01 17.53 -7.61
N ALA A 207 7.94 18.81 -7.23
CA ALA A 207 8.45 19.90 -8.07
C ALA A 207 9.96 19.78 -8.34
N SER A 208 10.73 19.42 -7.31
CA SER A 208 12.19 19.35 -7.39
C SER A 208 12.73 17.96 -7.72
N ARG A 209 11.88 16.93 -7.82
CA ARG A 209 12.24 15.53 -8.05
C ARG A 209 13.28 15.02 -7.06
N LYS A 210 13.05 15.36 -5.79
CA LYS A 210 13.91 14.94 -4.67
C LYS A 210 13.19 13.97 -3.77
N LEU A 211 13.98 13.20 -3.04
CA LEU A 211 13.52 12.38 -1.94
C LEU A 211 14.28 12.81 -0.69
N THR A 212 13.58 13.08 0.40
CA THR A 212 14.20 13.29 1.70
C THR A 212 13.86 12.13 2.62
N LEU A 213 14.87 11.59 3.30
CA LEU A 213 14.73 10.56 4.33
C LEU A 213 15.13 11.18 5.66
N GLN A 214 14.36 10.91 6.71
CA GLN A 214 14.60 11.47 8.04
C GLN A 214 14.56 10.37 9.10
N ARG A 215 15.56 10.40 9.99
CA ARG A 215 15.61 9.59 11.21
C ARG A 215 15.52 10.51 12.41
N TYR A 216 14.69 10.12 13.37
CA TYR A 216 14.52 10.76 14.66
C TYR A 216 15.05 9.86 15.78
N ASP A 217 15.16 10.41 16.97
CA ASP A 217 15.65 9.69 18.14
C ASP A 217 14.67 8.66 18.71
N ASP A 218 13.37 8.96 18.70
CA ASP A 218 12.30 8.04 19.10
C ASP A 218 10.96 8.47 18.48
N PHE A 219 10.77 8.13 17.20
CA PHE A 219 9.56 8.50 16.45
C PHE A 219 8.29 7.87 17.02
N GLU A 220 8.34 6.77 17.76
CA GLU A 220 7.13 6.11 18.27
C GLU A 220 6.71 6.72 19.62
N ARG A 221 7.64 6.89 20.55
CA ARG A 221 7.28 7.16 21.94
C ARG A 221 7.41 8.62 22.33
N LYS A 222 8.32 9.40 21.74
CA LYS A 222 8.47 10.83 22.12
C LYS A 222 7.43 11.70 21.43
N PRO A 223 6.64 12.53 22.13
CA PRO A 223 5.69 13.44 21.47
C PRO A 223 6.36 14.45 20.51
N LEU A 224 7.59 14.86 20.82
CA LEU A 224 8.41 15.75 20.01
C LEU A 224 9.78 15.10 19.78
N PRO A 225 9.89 14.13 18.86
CA PRO A 225 11.15 13.49 18.60
C PRO A 225 12.09 14.44 17.85
N GLU A 226 13.38 14.31 18.10
CA GLU A 226 14.44 15.18 17.59
C GLU A 226 15.08 14.58 16.34
N LEU A 227 15.22 15.39 15.29
CA LEU A 227 15.85 14.99 14.04
C LEU A 227 17.33 14.63 14.29
N GLN A 228 17.71 13.39 13.99
CA GLN A 228 19.08 12.89 14.12
C GLN A 228 19.81 12.88 12.77
N LEU A 229 19.12 12.49 11.71
CA LEU A 229 19.70 12.36 10.38
C LEU A 229 18.69 12.83 9.33
N ARG A 230 19.16 13.62 8.37
CA ARG A 230 18.40 13.97 7.18
C ARG A 230 19.23 13.71 5.95
N ILE A 231 18.71 12.92 5.03
CA ILE A 231 19.34 12.64 3.74
C ILE A 231 18.48 13.24 2.65
N LYS A 232 19.08 14.02 1.77
CA LYS A 232 18.43 14.56 0.57
C LYS A 232 19.02 13.91 -0.66
N ILE A 233 18.17 13.31 -1.47
CA ILE A 233 18.52 12.61 -2.70
C ILE A 233 17.93 13.39 -3.87
N ASP A 234 18.79 13.92 -4.74
CA ASP A 234 18.40 14.52 -6.00
C ASP A 234 18.41 13.44 -7.08
N LEU A 235 17.23 12.94 -7.43
CA LEU A 235 17.08 11.84 -8.40
C LEU A 235 17.45 12.26 -9.82
N ARG A 236 17.37 13.56 -10.13
CA ARG A 236 17.70 14.09 -11.46
C ARG A 236 19.20 14.24 -11.64
N LYS A 237 19.89 14.77 -10.62
CA LYS A 237 21.34 15.00 -10.64
C LYS A 237 22.14 13.80 -10.15
N ASP A 238 21.44 12.80 -9.62
CA ASP A 238 22.04 11.62 -9.04
C ASP A 238 23.01 11.94 -7.88
N PHE A 239 22.55 12.81 -6.98
CA PHE A 239 23.37 13.38 -5.92
C PHE A 239 22.73 13.20 -4.54
N VAL A 240 23.54 12.82 -3.55
CA VAL A 240 23.09 12.59 -2.17
C VAL A 240 23.78 13.60 -1.25
N THR A 241 23.00 14.23 -0.37
CA THR A 241 23.51 15.10 0.69
C THR A 241 23.04 14.58 2.04
N VAL A 242 23.97 14.38 2.96
CA VAL A 242 23.70 13.86 4.31
C VAL A 242 23.89 15.00 5.32
N PHE A 243 22.91 15.18 6.18
CA PHE A 243 22.94 16.13 7.30
C PHE A 243 22.85 15.35 8.59
N ASP A 244 23.96 15.23 9.30
CA ASP A 244 24.05 14.65 10.63
C ASP A 244 23.76 15.73 11.68
N HIS A 245 22.71 15.51 12.46
CA HIS A 245 22.25 16.42 13.51
C HIS A 245 22.55 15.88 14.93
N THR A 246 23.22 14.73 15.04
CA THR A 246 23.51 14.09 16.34
C THR A 246 24.48 14.93 17.19
N ALA A 247 25.45 15.59 16.58
CA ALA A 247 26.45 16.41 17.25
C ALA A 247 26.04 17.87 17.48
N GLY A 248 24.90 18.31 16.92
CA GLY A 248 24.42 19.70 17.06
C GLY A 248 23.68 19.93 18.38
N GLU A 249 23.89 21.10 18.98
CA GLU A 249 23.19 21.51 20.22
C GLU A 249 21.72 21.85 19.98
N ASP A 250 21.35 22.33 18.79
CA ASP A 250 19.98 22.74 18.46
C ASP A 250 19.39 21.84 17.36
N ARG A 251 18.52 20.91 17.78
CA ARG A 251 17.91 19.90 16.91
C ARG A 251 16.50 20.29 16.53
N GLN A 252 16.11 19.97 15.30
CA GLN A 252 14.73 20.18 14.83
C GLN A 252 13.80 19.18 15.52
N LEU A 253 12.68 19.67 16.07
CA LEU A 253 11.64 18.85 16.67
C LEU A 253 10.55 18.53 15.64
N LEU A 254 10.05 17.29 15.66
CA LEU A 254 8.90 16.91 14.84
C LEU A 254 7.58 17.12 15.59
N PHE A 255 6.72 17.96 15.03
CA PHE A 255 5.39 18.22 15.57
C PHE A 255 4.31 17.47 14.78
N PHE A 256 3.19 17.14 15.45
CA PHE A 256 2.00 16.52 14.86
C PHE A 256 2.33 15.30 13.98
N LYS A 257 3.27 14.46 14.44
CA LYS A 257 3.81 13.32 13.67
C LYS A 257 2.77 12.25 13.35
N GLU A 258 1.67 12.22 14.09
CA GLU A 258 0.51 11.35 13.87
C GLU A 258 -0.11 11.52 12.47
N ARG A 259 0.08 12.66 11.81
CA ARG A 259 -0.41 12.87 10.44
C ARG A 259 0.38 12.10 9.36
N PHE A 260 1.52 11.53 9.72
CA PHE A 260 2.38 10.80 8.78
C PHE A 260 2.15 9.30 8.79
N VAL A 261 1.34 8.76 9.70
CA VAL A 261 1.13 7.32 9.88
C VAL A 261 -0.30 6.90 9.50
N GLY A 262 -0.53 5.59 9.40
CA GLY A 262 -1.86 5.01 9.21
C GLY A 262 -2.72 5.10 10.46
N SER A 263 -4.03 4.90 10.31
CA SER A 263 -5.00 4.93 11.42
C SER A 263 -4.82 3.79 12.42
N ASP A 264 -4.18 2.70 11.99
CA ASP A 264 -3.82 1.51 12.76
C ASP A 264 -2.48 1.66 13.51
N PHE A 265 -1.76 2.77 13.34
CA PHE A 265 -0.46 2.96 13.97
C PHE A 265 -0.58 3.23 15.47
N GLU A 266 0.01 2.35 16.27
CA GLU A 266 0.02 2.48 17.73
C GLU A 266 1.21 3.32 18.22
N PHE A 267 0.92 4.45 18.85
CA PHE A 267 1.94 5.25 19.53
C PHE A 267 2.15 4.78 20.98
N GLY A 268 3.39 4.49 21.35
CA GLY A 268 3.75 4.15 22.72
C GLY A 268 3.93 5.39 23.61
N ASN A 269 2.88 6.19 23.86
CA ASN A 269 2.77 7.27 24.87
C ASN A 269 1.55 8.17 24.58
N ASP A 270 1.31 9.23 25.38
CA ASP A 270 0.31 10.27 25.14
C ASP A 270 0.70 11.25 24.01
N VAL A 271 1.12 10.72 22.85
CA VAL A 271 1.47 11.52 21.65
C VAL A 271 0.24 12.29 21.17
N VAL A 272 -0.87 11.58 20.97
CA VAL A 272 -2.11 12.18 20.45
C VAL A 272 -2.68 13.21 21.42
N GLY A 273 -2.69 12.94 22.73
CA GLY A 273 -3.15 13.93 23.71
C GLY A 273 -2.21 15.13 23.82
N PHE A 274 -0.90 14.95 23.62
CA PHE A 274 0.04 16.07 23.52
C PHE A 274 -0.29 16.99 22.33
N SER A 275 -0.54 16.42 21.14
CA SER A 275 -0.98 17.19 19.96
C SER A 275 -2.31 17.91 20.20
N LYS A 276 -3.28 17.28 20.89
CA LYS A 276 -4.54 17.93 21.29
C LYS A 276 -4.31 19.13 22.21
N ARG A 277 -3.38 19.02 23.17
CA ARG A 277 -3.00 20.15 24.04
C ARG A 277 -2.36 21.28 23.23
N LEU A 278 -1.43 20.97 22.32
CA LEU A 278 -0.84 21.97 21.42
C LEU A 278 -1.91 22.77 20.67
N ASN A 279 -2.91 22.09 20.10
CA ASN A 279 -4.03 22.74 19.42
C ASN A 279 -4.85 23.64 20.36
N THR A 280 -5.07 23.23 21.61
CA THR A 280 -5.78 24.06 22.62
C THR A 280 -5.02 25.34 22.94
N PHE A 281 -3.68 25.32 22.86
CA PHE A 281 -2.83 26.50 23.03
C PHE A 281 -2.62 27.30 21.73
N GLY A 282 -3.37 26.97 20.65
CA GLY A 282 -3.31 27.66 19.37
C GLY A 282 -2.06 27.33 18.54
N ILE A 283 -1.32 26.28 18.90
CA ILE A 283 -0.21 25.76 18.09
C ILE A 283 -0.82 24.70 17.18
N THR A 284 -0.82 24.95 15.88
CA THR A 284 -1.44 24.04 14.89
C THR A 284 -0.41 23.56 13.86
N ALA A 285 -0.71 22.44 13.20
CA ALA A 285 0.17 21.88 12.17
C ALA A 285 0.48 22.88 11.04
N LYS A 286 -0.51 23.69 10.63
CA LYS A 286 -0.36 24.72 9.59
C LYS A 286 0.62 25.83 10.00
N MET A 287 0.66 26.18 11.29
CA MET A 287 1.54 27.25 11.79
C MET A 287 2.99 26.80 11.96
N ILE A 288 3.19 25.55 12.39
CA ILE A 288 4.52 25.05 12.76
C ILE A 288 5.26 24.42 11.57
N GLY A 289 4.54 24.01 10.52
CA GLY A 289 5.08 23.32 9.35
C GLY A 289 5.88 22.07 9.75
N HIS A 290 7.19 22.11 9.49
CA HIS A 290 8.12 21.02 9.84
C HIS A 290 8.62 21.03 11.29
N GLY A 291 8.20 22.02 12.09
CA GLY A 291 8.61 22.15 13.48
C GLY A 291 9.86 23.02 13.67
N PRO A 292 9.91 23.83 14.74
CA PRO A 292 11.07 24.64 15.10
C PRO A 292 12.22 23.77 15.61
N SER A 293 13.35 24.42 15.85
CA SER A 293 14.40 23.85 16.67
C SER A 293 14.02 23.79 18.15
N LEU A 294 14.70 22.94 18.92
CA LEU A 294 14.48 22.78 20.35
C LEU A 294 14.65 24.11 21.10
N ALA A 295 15.71 24.87 20.81
CA ALA A 295 15.95 26.17 21.44
C ALA A 295 14.83 27.16 21.15
N ARG A 296 14.34 27.22 19.90
CA ARG A 296 13.23 28.09 19.52
C ARG A 296 11.92 27.68 20.17
N PHE A 297 11.67 26.38 20.31
CA PHE A 297 10.49 25.89 21.02
C PHE A 297 10.56 26.21 22.51
N ASP A 298 11.73 26.09 23.13
CA ASP A 298 11.94 26.40 24.54
C ASP A 298 11.73 27.88 24.83
N ALA A 299 12.28 28.76 23.98
CA ALA A 299 12.02 30.19 24.05
C ALA A 299 10.52 30.50 23.95
N PHE A 300 9.82 29.88 22.98
CA PHE A 300 8.37 30.05 22.82
C PHE A 300 7.56 29.57 24.03
N ARG A 301 7.95 28.43 24.64
CA ARG A 301 7.30 27.92 25.85
C ARG A 301 7.49 28.86 27.03
N ALA A 302 8.70 29.40 27.19
CA ALA A 302 9.03 30.33 28.26
C ALA A 302 8.25 31.65 28.12
N GLU A 303 8.22 32.23 26.92
CA GLU A 303 7.48 33.46 26.62
C GLU A 303 5.98 33.34 26.95
N ARG A 304 5.39 32.17 26.72
CA ARG A 304 3.96 31.90 26.95
C ARG A 304 3.63 31.24 28.28
N GLY A 305 4.61 31.00 29.15
CA GLY A 305 4.41 30.34 30.46
C GLY A 305 3.87 28.91 30.38
N LEU A 306 4.14 28.19 29.28
CA LEU A 306 3.51 26.89 28.96
C LEU A 306 4.19 25.67 29.62
N THR A 307 5.20 25.87 30.46
CA THR A 307 6.10 24.79 30.96
C THR A 307 5.41 23.74 31.84
N ALA A 308 4.44 24.11 32.67
CA ALA A 308 3.74 23.16 33.56
C ALA A 308 2.39 22.65 33.00
N SER A 309 1.78 23.36 32.05
CA SER A 309 0.43 23.07 31.53
C SER A 309 0.43 22.13 30.32
N LEU A 310 1.48 22.13 29.49
CA LEU A 310 1.64 21.23 28.34
C LEU A 310 1.96 19.78 28.73
N LEU A 311 2.59 19.57 29.90
CA LEU A 311 3.06 18.26 30.37
C LEU A 311 2.11 17.57 31.35
N LYS A 312 1.13 18.29 31.93
CA LYS A 312 0.13 17.66 32.80
C LYS A 312 -0.84 16.86 31.96
N LYS A 313 -0.82 15.52 32.11
CA LYS A 313 -1.98 14.68 31.81
C LYS A 313 -3.12 15.20 32.70
N ARG A 314 -4.17 15.75 32.10
CA ARG A 314 -5.44 15.94 32.79
C ARG A 314 -6.09 14.59 33.02
#